data_AF-A0A3P3VUD7-F1
#
_entry.id   AF-A0A3P3VUD7-F1
#
_cell.length_a   1.000
_cell.length_b   1.000
_cell.length_c   1.000
_cell.angle_alpha   90.00
_cell.angle_beta   90.00
_cell.angle_gamma   90.00
#
_symmetry.space_group_name_H-M   'P 1'
#
loop_
_entity.id
_entity.type
_entity.pdbx_description
1 polymer ?
#
loop_
_entity_poly.entity_id
_entity_poly.type
_entity_poly.pdbx_seq_one_letter_code
_entity_poly.pdbx_strand_id
1 'polypeptide(L)'
;MNSMPASNSAEQATTPELRPVAELSFEQARDELALVVQQLEQGSLPLETALRLWERGEELAARCEEWLKGARERLERVRAEHRADSEADA
;
A
#
# COMPACT_ATOMS: atom_id res chain seq x y z
N MET A 1 -34.41 -11.83 -40.60
CA MET A 1 -34.70 -12.01 -39.16
C MET A 1 -33.41 -12.37 -38.45
N ASN A 2 -33.02 -11.57 -37.46
CA ASN A 2 -31.80 -11.63 -36.65
C ASN A 2 -31.38 -13.05 -36.24
N SER A 3 -30.06 -13.33 -36.24
CA SER A 3 -29.20 -13.09 -35.08
C SER A 3 -27.81 -13.69 -35.31
N MET A 4 -26.78 -12.84 -35.34
CA MET A 4 -25.43 -13.24 -34.97
C MET A 4 -25.33 -13.19 -33.43
N PRO A 5 -24.72 -14.17 -32.75
CA PRO A 5 -24.12 -13.91 -31.47
C PRO A 5 -22.73 -13.28 -31.68
N ALA A 6 -22.49 -12.26 -30.88
CA ALA A 6 -21.40 -11.31 -30.97
C ALA A 6 -20.02 -11.94 -30.73
N SER A 7 -19.03 -11.26 -31.29
CA SER A 7 -17.61 -11.33 -30.98
C SER A 7 -17.31 -11.77 -29.55
N ASN A 8 -16.43 -12.77 -29.44
CA ASN A 8 -15.68 -13.02 -28.22
C ASN A 8 -14.73 -11.84 -27.98
N SER A 9 -15.24 -10.78 -27.36
CA SER A 9 -14.51 -9.56 -26.97
C SER A 9 -14.54 -9.35 -25.45
N ALA A 10 -14.84 -10.40 -24.67
CA ALA A 10 -15.17 -10.30 -23.26
C ALA A 10 -14.12 -10.86 -22.27
N GLU A 11 -12.89 -11.21 -22.69
CA GLU A 11 -11.92 -11.84 -21.77
C GLU A 11 -10.58 -11.11 -21.60
N GLN A 12 -10.50 -9.83 -21.94
CA GLN A 12 -9.33 -9.00 -21.60
C GLN A 12 -9.75 -7.75 -20.82
N ALA A 13 -10.52 -7.94 -19.75
CA ALA A 13 -10.46 -7.00 -18.64
C ALA A 13 -9.18 -7.31 -17.86
N THR A 14 -8.05 -6.78 -18.35
CA THR A 14 -6.81 -6.69 -17.58
C THR A 14 -7.07 -5.82 -16.35
N THR A 15 -7.58 -6.42 -15.28
CA THR A 15 -7.27 -5.95 -13.94
C THR A 15 -5.76 -6.07 -13.84
N PRO A 16 -4.98 -4.98 -13.77
CA PRO A 16 -3.56 -5.14 -13.47
C PRO A 16 -3.51 -5.90 -12.15
N GLU A 17 -2.83 -7.04 -12.11
CA GLU A 17 -2.50 -7.70 -10.84
C GLU A 17 -1.67 -6.68 -10.04
N LEU A 18 -2.36 -5.89 -9.23
CA LEU A 18 -1.74 -5.02 -8.26
C LEU A 18 -1.01 -5.95 -7.31
N ARG A 19 0.32 -5.86 -7.29
CA ARG A 19 1.15 -6.68 -6.41
C ARG A 19 0.58 -6.62 -4.98
N PRO A 20 0.54 -7.76 -4.26
CA PRO A 20 0.07 -7.79 -2.89
C PRO A 20 0.80 -6.73 -2.06
N VAL A 21 0.07 -5.91 -1.29
CA VAL A 21 0.68 -4.83 -0.49
C VAL A 21 1.76 -5.35 0.45
N ALA A 22 1.58 -6.58 0.96
CA ALA A 22 2.54 -7.25 1.83
C ALA A 22 3.94 -7.39 1.21
N GLU A 23 4.04 -7.46 -0.11
CA GLU A 23 5.30 -7.63 -0.84
C GLU A 23 6.00 -6.29 -1.14
N LEU A 24 5.35 -5.16 -0.88
CA LEU A 24 5.90 -3.84 -1.17
C LEU A 24 6.97 -3.43 -0.16
N SER A 25 8.02 -2.78 -0.68
CA SER A 25 8.93 -1.99 0.14
C SER A 25 8.22 -0.77 0.72
N PHE A 26 8.80 -0.14 1.75
CA PHE A 26 8.25 1.08 2.33
C PHE A 26 8.07 2.19 1.29
N GLU A 27 9.09 2.45 0.47
CA GLU A 27 9.08 3.49 -0.55
C GLU A 27 8.02 3.20 -1.62
N GLN A 28 7.91 1.95 -2.06
CA GLN A 28 6.90 1.54 -3.03
C GLN A 28 5.48 1.73 -2.48
N ALA A 29 5.24 1.28 -1.23
CA ALA A 29 3.94 1.44 -0.59
C ALA A 29 3.58 2.92 -0.39
N ARG A 30 4.54 3.75 0.04
CA ARG A 30 4.37 5.20 0.19
C ARG A 30 4.05 5.89 -1.13
N ASP A 31 4.80 5.56 -2.18
CA ASP A 31 4.64 6.21 -3.49
C ASP A 31 3.28 5.83 -4.11
N GLU A 32 2.87 4.56 -3.97
CA GLU A 32 1.54 4.11 -4.40
C GLU A 32 0.43 4.78 -3.58
N LEU A 33 0.59 4.92 -2.26
CA LEU A 33 -0.36 5.62 -1.40
C LEU A 33 -0.52 7.08 -1.80
N ALA A 34 0.59 7.77 -2.12
CA ALA A 34 0.55 9.15 -2.60
C ALA A 34 -0.26 9.29 -3.90
N LEU A 35 -0.11 8.33 -4.83
CA LEU A 35 -0.90 8.30 -6.07
C LEU A 35 -2.38 8.03 -5.81
N VAL A 36 -2.70 7.14 -4.88
CA VAL A 36 -4.09 6.84 -4.47
C VAL A 36 -4.75 8.10 -3.89
N VAL A 37 -4.09 8.77 -2.95
CA VAL A 37 -4.57 10.03 -2.35
C VAL A 37 -4.79 11.08 -3.42
N GLN A 38 -3.80 11.28 -4.31
CA GLN A 38 -3.91 12.24 -5.41
C GLN A 38 -5.12 11.97 -6.32
N GLN A 39 -5.46 10.70 -6.58
CA GLN A 39 -6.62 10.32 -7.38
C GLN A 39 -7.94 10.58 -6.65
N LEU A 40 -8.00 10.28 -5.35
CA LEU A 40 -9.18 10.55 -4.52
C LEU A 40 -9.47 12.06 -4.42
N GLU A 41 -8.43 12.88 -4.26
CA GLU A 41 -8.54 14.34 -4.16
C GLU A 41 -9.05 15.02 -5.44
N GLN A 42 -8.88 14.39 -6.60
CA GLN A 42 -9.41 14.92 -7.87
C GLN A 42 -10.94 14.91 -7.92
N GLY A 43 -11.61 14.10 -7.09
CA GLY A 43 -13.06 14.14 -6.88
C GLY A 43 -13.94 13.81 -8.10
N SER A 44 -13.37 13.37 -9.22
CA SER A 44 -14.06 13.09 -10.48
C SER A 44 -14.31 11.60 -10.73
N LEU A 45 -14.05 10.75 -9.73
CA LEU A 45 -14.14 9.30 -9.84
C LEU A 45 -15.56 8.79 -9.53
N PRO A 46 -16.04 7.75 -10.21
CA PRO A 46 -17.24 7.02 -9.80
C PRO A 46 -17.09 6.47 -8.37
N LEU A 47 -18.20 6.41 -7.62
CA LEU A 47 -18.22 5.96 -6.22
C LEU A 47 -17.52 4.60 -6.03
N GLU A 48 -17.81 3.62 -6.87
CA GLU A 48 -17.21 2.28 -6.79
C GLU A 48 -15.69 2.32 -6.96
N THR A 49 -15.18 3.16 -7.86
CA THR A 49 -13.73 3.36 -8.03
C THR A 49 -13.13 4.09 -6.84
N ALA A 50 -13.80 5.10 -6.31
CA ALA A 50 -13.34 5.81 -5.11
C ALA A 50 -13.26 4.88 -3.89
N LEU A 51 -14.22 3.97 -3.71
CA LEU A 51 -14.21 2.97 -2.63
C LEU A 51 -13.04 1.99 -2.78
N ARG A 52 -12.80 1.45 -3.98
CA ARG A 52 -11.65 0.57 -4.23
C ARG A 52 -10.31 1.26 -3.95
N LEU A 53 -10.17 2.52 -4.36
CA LEU A 53 -8.97 3.30 -4.10
C LEU A 53 -8.80 3.57 -2.60
N TRP A 54 -9.89 3.87 -1.89
CA TRP A 54 -9.84 4.03 -0.44
C TRP A 54 -9.39 2.75 0.27
N GLU A 55 -9.98 1.59 -0.05
CA GLU A 55 -9.60 0.29 0.51
C GLU A 55 -8.11 -0.02 0.25
N ARG A 56 -7.64 0.19 -0.99
CA ARG A 56 -6.23 0.05 -1.33
C ARG A 56 -5.34 1.02 -0.55
N GLY A 57 -5.80 2.26 -0.36
CA GLY A 57 -5.11 3.27 0.44
C GLY A 57 -4.94 2.84 1.90
N GLU A 58 -5.97 2.24 2.51
CA GLU A 58 -5.91 1.72 3.87
C GLU A 58 -4.89 0.57 3.99
N GLU A 59 -4.87 -0.36 3.03
CA GLU A 59 -3.87 -1.45 3.01
C GLU A 59 -2.44 -0.89 2.92
N LEU A 60 -2.21 0.08 2.03
CA LEU A 60 -0.90 0.71 1.84
C LEU A 60 -0.46 1.50 3.10
N ALA A 61 -1.38 2.21 3.74
CA ALA A 61 -1.12 2.94 4.97
C ALA A 61 -0.73 1.98 6.10
N ALA A 62 -1.50 0.90 6.30
CA ALA A 62 -1.18 -0.12 7.30
C ALA A 62 0.22 -0.72 7.07
N ARG A 63 0.58 -1.01 5.82
CA ARG A 63 1.92 -1.49 5.47
C ARG A 63 3.03 -0.50 5.82
N CYS A 64 2.80 0.79 5.55
CA CYS A 64 3.77 1.83 5.90
C CYS A 64 3.95 1.91 7.43
N GLU A 65 2.87 1.80 8.20
CA GLU A 65 2.92 1.79 9.66
C GLU A 65 3.70 0.60 10.21
N GLU A 66 3.52 -0.60 9.66
CA GLU A 66 4.30 -1.79 10.04
C GLU A 66 5.81 -1.57 9.88
N TRP A 67 6.22 -1.04 8.73
CA TRP A 67 7.63 -0.71 8.45
C TRP A 67 8.17 0.29 9.47
N LEU A 68 7.43 1.37 9.72
CA LEU A 68 7.86 2.43 10.66
C LEU A 68 7.89 1.94 12.12
N LYS A 69 6.98 1.04 12.49
CA LYS A 69 6.97 0.40 13.81
C LYS A 69 8.22 -0.46 13.98
N GLY A 70 8.52 -1.35 13.03
CA GLY A 70 9.72 -2.19 13.08
C GLY A 70 11.02 -1.37 13.13
N ALA A 71 11.08 -0.27 12.38
CA ALA A 71 12.23 0.65 12.43
C ALA A 71 12.40 1.30 13.82
N ARG A 72 11.29 1.74 14.45
CA ARG A 72 11.30 2.29 15.81
C ARG A 72 11.77 1.26 16.84
N GLU A 73 11.24 0.04 16.80
CA GLU A 73 11.63 -1.03 17.72
C GLU A 73 13.13 -1.36 17.63
N ARG A 74 13.67 -1.39 16.40
CA ARG A 74 15.12 -1.57 16.19
C ARG A 74 15.92 -0.43 16.82
N LEU A 75 15.48 0.81 16.65
CA LEU A 75 16.16 1.98 17.21
C LEU A 75 16.16 1.96 18.75
N GLU A 76 15.02 1.63 19.36
CA GLU A 76 14.91 1.53 20.82
C GLU A 76 15.79 0.43 21.39
N ARG A 77 15.90 -0.73 20.71
CA ARG A 77 16.83 -1.79 21.12
C ARG A 77 18.28 -1.31 21.13
N VAL A 78 18.74 -0.68 20.04
CA VAL A 78 20.11 -0.14 19.95
C VAL A 78 20.37 0.91 21.04
N ARG A 79 19.39 1.78 21.32
CA ARG A 79 19.49 2.76 22.42
C ARG A 79 19.61 2.11 23.80
N ALA A 80 18.87 1.03 24.03
CA ALA A 80 18.91 0.29 25.30
C ALA A 80 20.26 -0.42 25.47
N GLU A 81 20.79 -1.05 24.42
CA GLU A 81 22.12 -1.68 24.40
C GLU A 81 23.21 -0.65 24.77
N HIS A 82 23.25 0.51 24.10
CA HIS A 82 24.22 1.56 24.40
C HIS A 82 24.14 2.10 25.84
N ARG A 83 22.94 2.15 26.43
CA ARG A 83 22.75 2.57 27.82
C ARG A 83 23.32 1.54 28.79
N ALA A 84 23.04 0.26 28.55
CA ALA A 84 23.53 -0.84 29.38
C ALA A 84 25.06 -0.92 29.34
N ASP A 85 25.68 -0.74 28.17
CA ASP A 85 27.14 -0.71 28.04
C ASP A 85 27.74 0.46 28.85
N SER A 86 27.12 1.64 28.78
CA SER A 86 27.59 2.83 29.52
C SER A 86 27.46 2.70 31.05
N GLU A 87 26.47 1.95 31.54
CA GLU A 87 26.27 1.66 32.97
C GLU A 87 27.21 0.55 33.47
N ALA A 88 27.69 -0.34 32.59
CA ALA A 88 28.60 -1.42 32.95
C ALA A 88 30.07 -0.96 33.09
N ASP A 89 30.45 0.12 32.40
CA ASP A 89 31.79 0.72 32.45
C ASP A 89 31.95 1.80 33.55
N ALA A 90 30.87 2.14 34.26
CA ALA A 90 30.81 3.18 35.31
C ALA A 90 30.82 2.60 36.73
#